data_AF-A0A3E0WVV4-F1
#
_entry.id   AF-A0A3E0WVV4-F1
#
_cell.length_a   1.000
_cell.length_b   1.000
_cell.length_c   1.000
_cell.angle_alpha   90.00
_cell.angle_beta   90.00
_cell.angle_gamma   90.00
#
_symmetry.space_group_name_H-M   'P 1'
#
loop_
_entity.id
_entity.type
_entity.pdbx_description
1 polymer ?
#
loop_
_entity_poly.entity_id
_entity_poly.type
_entity_poly.pdbx_seq_one_letter_code
_entity_poly.pdbx_strand_id
1 'polypeptide(L)'
;MKRSFIYVFLPKDEYKQMRIITILAEAAVIVSTLLMLYLFAGSWFSWHMDGYLSAFFIFTFILFYTFLRYILSGMEYAEIAGEANYIKAKRKVYSQSIRFGFIFSILMFVSKGIPNDWIDALDIVGPSILASCFYFIFDRISLKKSYKKNKDLLD
;
A
#
# COMPACT_ATOMS: atom_id res chain seq x y z
N MET A 1 -28.06 12.82 2.64
CA MET A 1 -26.87 12.88 1.76
C MET A 1 -25.64 13.11 2.61
N LYS A 2 -24.72 12.14 2.69
CA LYS A 2 -23.44 12.34 3.39
C LYS A 2 -22.58 13.27 2.54
N ARG A 3 -22.55 14.57 2.88
CA ARG A 3 -21.78 15.60 2.15
C ARG A 3 -20.43 15.79 2.82
N SER A 4 -19.45 14.97 2.45
CA SER A 4 -18.04 15.18 2.82
C SER A 4 -17.17 14.93 1.60
N PHE A 5 -16.12 15.74 1.42
CA PHE A 5 -15.22 15.65 0.26
C PHE A 5 -14.59 14.27 0.11
N ILE A 6 -14.40 13.55 1.23
CA ILE A 6 -13.80 12.21 1.24
C ILE A 6 -14.69 11.22 0.45
N TYR A 7 -16.01 11.40 0.46
CA TYR A 7 -16.95 10.52 -0.24
C TYR A 7 -16.80 10.56 -1.77
N VAL A 8 -16.14 11.58 -2.32
CA VAL A 8 -15.83 11.66 -3.76
C VAL A 8 -14.81 10.60 -4.16
N PHE A 9 -13.89 10.24 -3.26
CA PHE A 9 -12.79 9.30 -3.51
C PHE A 9 -13.07 7.88 -2.99
N LEU A 10 -14.15 7.69 -2.24
CA LEU A 10 -14.49 6.40 -1.65
C LEU A 10 -15.21 5.49 -2.66
N PRO A 11 -14.98 4.17 -2.58
CA PRO A 11 -15.71 3.21 -3.40
C PRO A 11 -17.21 3.21 -3.04
N LYS A 12 -18.06 2.84 -4.01
CA LYS A 12 -19.53 2.76 -3.82
C LYS A 12 -19.97 1.63 -2.89
N ASP A 13 -19.10 0.65 -2.68
CA ASP A 13 -19.32 -0.48 -1.77
C ASP A 13 -19.20 0.00 -0.31
N GLU A 14 -20.31 -0.14 0.44
CA GLU A 14 -20.42 0.34 1.83
C GLU A 14 -19.41 -0.34 2.77
N TYR A 15 -19.13 -1.63 2.57
CA TYR A 15 -18.17 -2.35 3.41
C TYR A 15 -16.75 -1.83 3.19
N LYS A 16 -16.34 -1.67 1.94
CA LYS A 16 -15.02 -1.09 1.61
C LYS A 16 -14.92 0.34 2.10
N GLN A 17 -15.99 1.10 1.93
CA GLN A 17 -16.07 2.48 2.38
C GLN A 17 -15.85 2.63 3.88
N MET A 18 -16.61 1.89 4.69
CA MET A 18 -16.51 1.96 6.15
C MET A 18 -15.09 1.61 6.61
N ARG A 19 -14.50 0.59 6.00
CA ARG A 19 -13.19 0.09 6.41
C ARG A 19 -12.04 1.03 6.01
N ILE A 20 -12.12 1.70 4.87
CA ILE A 20 -11.16 2.77 4.51
C ILE A 20 -11.25 3.92 5.52
N ILE A 21 -12.46 4.35 5.89
CA ILE A 21 -12.65 5.42 6.89
C ILE A 21 -12.05 4.99 8.24
N THR A 22 -12.30 3.76 8.68
CA THR A 22 -11.71 3.24 9.93
C THR A 22 -10.18 3.25 9.89
N ILE A 23 -9.56 2.82 8.79
CA ILE A 23 -8.10 2.82 8.65
C ILE A 23 -7.54 4.25 8.71
N LEU A 24 -8.19 5.20 8.04
CA LEU A 24 -7.79 6.60 8.07
C LEU A 24 -7.92 7.20 9.49
N ALA A 25 -8.99 6.85 10.20
CA ALA A 25 -9.18 7.26 11.60
C ALA A 25 -8.11 6.64 12.52
N GLU A 26 -7.80 5.36 12.37
CA GLU A 26 -6.70 4.70 13.09
C GLU A 26 -5.36 5.40 12.85
N ALA A 27 -5.05 5.71 11.58
CA ALA A 27 -3.83 6.42 11.20
C ALA A 27 -3.75 7.81 11.86
N ALA A 28 -4.86 8.56 11.86
CA ALA A 28 -4.93 9.88 12.48
C ALA A 28 -4.69 9.83 13.99
N VAL A 29 -5.28 8.85 14.70
CA VAL A 29 -5.08 8.67 16.14
C VAL A 29 -3.64 8.31 16.47
N ILE A 30 -3.05 7.39 15.71
CA ILE A 30 -1.65 6.97 15.92
C ILE A 30 -0.71 8.16 15.69
N VAL A 31 -0.88 8.90 14.59
CA VAL A 31 -0.04 10.07 14.30
C VAL A 31 -0.19 11.16 15.35
N SER A 32 -1.42 11.44 15.79
CA SER A 32 -1.66 12.42 16.85
C SER A 32 -0.94 12.02 18.14
N THR A 33 -0.97 10.73 18.49
CA THR A 33 -0.26 10.19 19.65
C THR A 33 1.26 10.31 19.49
N LEU A 34 1.80 9.93 18.33
CA LEU A 34 3.24 10.03 18.05
C LEU A 34 3.74 11.48 18.07
N LEU A 35 2.96 12.42 17.53
CA LEU A 35 3.25 13.85 17.60
C LEU A 35 3.26 14.36 19.04
N MET A 36 2.29 13.94 19.85
CA MET A 36 2.23 14.32 21.26
C MET A 36 3.43 13.77 22.05
N LEU A 37 3.84 12.52 21.78
CA LEU A 37 5.05 11.94 22.34
C LEU A 37 6.32 12.66 21.88
N TYR A 38 6.39 13.06 20.61
CA TYR A 38 7.51 13.83 20.08
C TYR A 38 7.66 15.19 20.78
N LEU A 39 6.56 15.91 20.98
CA LEU A 39 6.58 17.18 21.72
C LEU A 39 6.98 17.00 23.19
N PHE A 40 6.52 15.93 23.82
CA PHE A 40 6.93 15.59 25.19
C PHE A 40 8.42 15.24 25.26
N ALA A 41 8.93 14.44 24.32
CA ALA A 41 10.33 14.08 24.26
C ALA A 41 11.24 15.30 24.01
N GLY A 42 10.82 16.21 23.14
CA GLY A 42 11.56 17.44 22.86
C GLY A 42 11.66 18.36 24.07
N SER A 43 10.59 18.45 24.86
CA SER A 43 10.58 19.30 26.07
C SER A 43 11.34 18.71 27.26
N TRP A 44 11.28 17.38 27.47
CA TRP A 44 11.90 16.73 28.64
C TRP A 44 13.33 16.26 28.40
N PHE A 45 13.66 15.82 27.18
CA PHE A 45 14.95 15.22 26.84
C PHE A 45 15.77 16.08 25.87
N SER A 46 15.31 17.29 25.53
CA SER A 46 15.96 18.19 24.56
C SER A 46 16.20 17.52 23.19
N TRP A 47 15.37 16.55 22.84
CA TRP A 47 15.47 15.81 21.58
C TRP A 47 14.80 16.61 20.46
N HIS A 48 15.61 17.15 19.54
CA HIS A 48 15.12 17.95 18.42
C HIS A 48 15.46 17.25 17.11
N MET A 49 14.45 17.01 16.27
CA MET A 49 14.63 16.68 14.86
C MET A 49 14.33 17.91 14.01
N ASP A 50 14.98 17.98 12.85
CA ASP A 50 14.65 18.96 11.81
C ASP A 50 13.16 18.86 11.45
N GLY A 51 12.46 19.99 11.44
CA GLY A 51 11.04 20.08 11.13
C GLY A 51 10.68 19.52 9.74
N TYR A 52 11.56 19.67 8.74
CA TYR A 52 11.33 19.12 7.40
C TYR A 52 11.36 17.59 7.42
N LEU A 53 12.33 17.00 8.13
CA LEU A 53 12.43 15.55 8.30
C LEU A 53 11.21 15.02 9.06
N SER A 54 10.82 15.66 10.17
CA SER A 54 9.64 15.26 10.94
C SER A 54 8.36 15.27 10.09
N ALA A 55 8.14 16.32 9.30
CA ALA A 55 6.98 16.40 8.40
C ALA A 55 7.00 15.29 7.34
N PHE A 56 8.16 15.02 6.75
CA PHE A 56 8.32 13.92 5.79
C PHE A 56 8.04 12.55 6.42
N PHE A 57 8.52 12.30 7.64
CA PHE A 57 8.27 11.07 8.37
C PHE A 57 6.78 10.87 8.66
N ILE A 58 6.07 11.91 9.11
CA ILE A 58 4.64 11.84 9.38
C ILE A 58 3.85 11.55 8.09
N PHE A 59 4.15 12.28 7.02
CA PHE A 59 3.49 12.07 5.73
C PHE A 59 3.69 10.65 5.20
N THR A 60 4.94 10.20 5.20
CA THR A 60 5.31 8.85 4.77
C THR A 60 4.65 7.78 5.64
N PHE A 61 4.59 8.00 6.97
CA PHE A 61 3.96 7.09 7.90
C PHE A 61 2.46 6.93 7.61
N ILE A 62 1.72 8.03 7.39
CA ILE A 62 0.28 7.96 7.09
C ILE A 62 0.03 7.15 5.82
N LEU A 63 0.78 7.43 4.76
CA LEU A 63 0.64 6.71 3.50
C LEU A 63 0.96 5.23 3.67
N PHE A 64 2.09 4.93 4.28
CA PHE A 64 2.57 3.56 4.43
C PHE A 64 1.68 2.73 5.37
N TYR A 65 1.27 3.29 6.51
CA TYR A 65 0.36 2.64 7.45
C TYR A 65 -0.99 2.34 6.79
N THR A 66 -1.58 3.33 6.11
CA THR A 66 -2.87 3.18 5.43
C THR A 66 -2.78 2.12 4.33
N PHE A 67 -1.73 2.17 3.51
CA PHE A 67 -1.49 1.21 2.44
C PHE A 67 -1.29 -0.22 2.95
N LEU A 68 -0.44 -0.40 3.97
CA LEU A 68 -0.25 -1.71 4.59
C LEU A 68 -1.53 -2.24 5.22
N ARG A 69 -2.26 -1.42 5.98
CA ARG A 69 -3.54 -1.83 6.57
C ARG A 69 -4.56 -2.17 5.50
N TYR A 70 -4.58 -1.45 4.39
CA TYR A 70 -5.42 -1.76 3.24
C TYR A 70 -5.09 -3.15 2.66
N ILE A 71 -3.83 -3.45 2.35
CA ILE A 71 -3.41 -4.77 1.86
C ILE A 71 -3.75 -5.86 2.87
N LEU A 72 -3.39 -5.64 4.14
CA LEU A 72 -3.65 -6.57 5.23
C LEU A 72 -5.14 -6.71 5.54
N SER A 73 -6.01 -5.84 5.05
CA SER A 73 -7.46 -5.99 5.25
C SER A 73 -8.04 -7.08 4.32
N GLY A 74 -7.36 -7.39 3.22
CA GLY A 74 -7.85 -8.28 2.16
C GLY A 74 -9.08 -7.75 1.41
N MET A 75 -9.43 -6.47 1.55
CA MET A 75 -10.66 -5.88 0.99
C MET A 75 -10.78 -6.03 -0.53
N GLU A 76 -9.65 -6.08 -1.23
CA GLU A 76 -9.60 -6.14 -2.68
C GLU A 76 -10.20 -7.44 -3.24
N TYR A 77 -10.11 -8.53 -2.48
CA TYR A 77 -10.55 -9.86 -2.89
C TYR A 77 -11.73 -10.37 -2.06
N ALA A 78 -12.56 -9.46 -1.52
CA ALA A 78 -13.64 -9.76 -0.59
C ALA A 78 -14.66 -10.79 -1.14
N GLU A 79 -14.78 -10.93 -2.45
CA GLU A 79 -15.72 -11.86 -3.11
C GLU A 79 -15.15 -13.27 -3.35
N ILE A 80 -13.85 -13.49 -3.09
CA ILE A 80 -13.18 -14.75 -3.39
C ILE A 80 -13.27 -15.68 -2.19
N ALA A 81 -14.23 -16.62 -2.22
CA ALA A 81 -14.41 -17.63 -1.18
C ALA A 81 -14.14 -19.07 -1.67
N GLY A 82 -14.32 -19.35 -2.97
CA GLY A 82 -14.09 -20.68 -3.55
C GLY A 82 -12.64 -20.95 -3.95
N GLU A 83 -12.18 -22.19 -3.73
CA GLU A 83 -10.81 -22.62 -4.06
C GLU A 83 -10.47 -22.45 -5.55
N ALA A 84 -11.41 -22.77 -6.45
CA ALA A 84 -11.25 -22.57 -7.88
C ALA A 84 -11.04 -21.09 -8.25
N ASN A 85 -11.76 -20.18 -7.58
CA ASN A 85 -11.61 -18.74 -7.79
C ASN A 85 -10.30 -18.21 -7.21
N TYR A 86 -9.84 -18.76 -6.09
CA TYR A 86 -8.54 -18.44 -5.49
C TYR A 86 -7.37 -18.84 -6.40
N ILE A 87 -7.39 -20.04 -7.01
CA ILE A 87 -6.35 -20.47 -7.96
C ILE A 87 -6.33 -19.58 -9.21
N LYS A 88 -7.51 -19.22 -9.74
CA LYS A 88 -7.60 -18.28 -10.87
C LYS A 88 -7.04 -16.90 -10.53
N ALA A 89 -7.40 -16.36 -9.36
CA ALA A 89 -6.91 -15.06 -8.89
C ALA A 89 -5.39 -15.06 -8.66
N LYS A 90 -4.82 -16.16 -8.14
CA LYS A 90 -3.37 -16.32 -8.00
C LYS A 90 -2.62 -16.17 -9.34
N ARG A 91 -3.14 -16.75 -10.41
CA ARG A 91 -2.56 -16.63 -11.77
C ARG A 91 -2.73 -15.21 -12.31
N LYS A 92 -3.88 -14.59 -12.05
CA LYS A 92 -4.15 -13.20 -12.42
C LYS A 92 -3.15 -12.23 -11.76
N VAL A 93 -2.91 -12.36 -10.46
CA VAL A 93 -1.92 -11.56 -9.72
C VAL A 93 -0.53 -11.69 -10.33
N TYR A 94 -0.12 -12.91 -10.67
CA TYR A 94 1.18 -13.14 -11.31
C TYR A 94 1.28 -12.41 -12.67
N SER A 95 0.27 -12.57 -13.53
CA SER A 95 0.23 -11.90 -14.82
C SER A 95 0.20 -10.36 -14.69
N GLN A 96 -0.56 -9.83 -13.74
CA GLN A 96 -0.62 -8.39 -13.46
C GLN A 96 0.72 -7.86 -12.96
N SER A 97 1.42 -8.60 -12.10
CA SER A 97 2.74 -8.23 -11.59
C SER A 97 3.77 -8.12 -12.71
N ILE A 98 3.81 -9.10 -13.62
CA ILE A 98 4.69 -9.07 -14.80
C ILE A 98 4.34 -7.86 -15.69
N ARG A 99 3.06 -7.65 -15.96
CA ARG A 99 2.61 -6.52 -16.78
C ARG A 99 2.99 -5.18 -16.16
N PHE A 100 2.81 -5.04 -14.84
CA PHE A 100 3.21 -3.85 -14.09
C PHE A 100 4.73 -3.63 -14.17
N GLY A 101 5.53 -4.67 -13.92
CA GLY A 101 6.99 -4.60 -14.04
C GLY A 101 7.43 -4.19 -15.44
N PHE A 102 6.82 -4.75 -16.49
CA PHE A 102 7.14 -4.39 -17.87
C PHE A 102 6.80 -2.93 -18.20
N ILE A 103 5.61 -2.46 -17.79
CA ILE A 103 5.22 -1.05 -17.98
C ILE A 103 6.17 -0.12 -17.21
N PHE A 104 6.51 -0.48 -15.97
CA PHE A 104 7.42 0.31 -15.14
C PHE A 104 8.84 0.35 -15.73
N SER A 105 9.34 -0.76 -16.28
CA SER A 105 10.61 -0.79 -17.02
C SER A 105 10.60 0.16 -18.21
N ILE A 106 9.52 0.21 -18.98
CA ILE A 106 9.40 1.14 -20.11
C ILE A 106 9.43 2.59 -19.60
N LEU A 107 8.69 2.90 -18.54
CA LEU A 107 8.70 4.25 -17.95
C LEU A 107 10.09 4.65 -17.46
N MET A 108 10.80 3.73 -16.79
CA MET A 108 12.18 3.96 -16.34
C MET A 108 13.13 4.16 -17.51
N PHE A 109 13.00 3.37 -18.58
CA PHE A 109 13.79 3.52 -19.79
C PHE A 109 13.55 4.86 -20.49
N VAL A 110 12.29 5.29 -20.62
CA VAL A 110 11.95 6.61 -21.19
C VAL A 110 12.49 7.75 -20.31
N SER A 111 12.49 7.57 -18.99
CA SER A 111 12.92 8.61 -18.05
C SER A 111 14.45 8.75 -17.98
N LYS A 112 15.19 7.64 -18.01
CA LYS A 112 16.67 7.61 -17.91
C LYS A 112 17.39 7.62 -19.26
N GLY A 113 16.69 7.27 -20.35
CA GLY A 113 17.29 7.17 -21.68
C GLY A 113 18.00 5.84 -21.94
N ILE A 114 18.78 5.79 -23.02
CA ILE A 114 19.54 4.60 -23.42
C ILE A 114 20.75 4.46 -22.49
N PRO A 115 20.91 3.32 -21.78
CA PRO A 115 22.05 3.11 -20.89
C PRO A 115 23.36 2.99 -21.69
N ASN A 116 24.41 3.66 -21.24
CA ASN A 116 25.73 3.58 -21.86
C ASN A 116 26.55 2.43 -21.26
N ASP A 117 26.33 2.13 -19.98
CA ASP A 117 27.05 1.10 -19.23
C ASP A 117 26.11 0.11 -18.51
N TRP A 118 26.69 -0.99 -18.01
CA TRP A 118 25.93 -2.02 -17.29
C TRP A 118 25.31 -1.51 -15.98
N ILE A 119 25.93 -0.50 -15.36
CA ILE A 119 25.42 0.14 -14.14
C ILE A 119 24.14 0.91 -14.47
N ASP A 120 24.11 1.68 -15.55
CA ASP A 120 22.93 2.41 -16.02
C ASP A 120 21.78 1.45 -16.36
N ALA A 121 22.09 0.30 -16.95
CA ALA A 121 21.11 -0.74 -17.22
C ALA A 121 20.51 -1.33 -15.94
N LEU A 122 21.33 -1.59 -14.92
CA LEU A 122 20.86 -2.03 -13.60
C LEU A 122 20.00 -0.95 -12.91
N ASP A 123 20.31 0.31 -13.16
CA ASP A 123 19.60 1.47 -12.65
C ASP A 123 18.18 1.64 -13.21
N ILE A 124 17.87 0.96 -14.31
CA ILE A 124 16.55 0.87 -14.94
C ILE A 124 15.87 -0.46 -14.56
N VAL A 125 16.58 -1.57 -14.74
CA VAL A 125 16.03 -2.92 -14.56
C VAL A 125 15.83 -3.26 -13.09
N GLY A 126 16.77 -2.89 -12.21
CA GLY A 126 16.74 -3.17 -10.78
C GLY A 126 15.48 -2.64 -10.08
N PRO A 127 15.18 -1.33 -10.16
CA PRO A 127 13.96 -0.78 -9.60
C PRO A 127 12.68 -1.43 -10.16
N SER A 128 12.68 -1.79 -11.44
CA SER A 128 11.51 -2.39 -12.10
C SER A 128 11.24 -3.83 -11.63
N ILE A 129 12.30 -4.62 -11.44
CA ILE A 129 12.19 -5.95 -10.84
C ILE A 129 11.70 -5.83 -9.39
N LEU A 130 12.30 -4.93 -8.60
CA LEU A 130 11.89 -4.72 -7.21
C LEU A 130 10.42 -4.28 -7.11
N ALA A 131 10.00 -3.32 -7.94
CA ALA A 131 8.62 -2.86 -7.99
C ALA A 131 7.65 -3.99 -8.34
N SER A 132 7.99 -4.83 -9.33
CA SER A 132 7.20 -6.02 -9.70
C SER A 132 7.12 -7.05 -8.57
N CYS A 133 8.24 -7.31 -7.90
CA CYS A 133 8.29 -8.21 -6.75
C CYS A 133 7.44 -7.69 -5.59
N PHE A 134 7.52 -6.41 -5.26
CA PHE A 134 6.69 -5.81 -4.20
C PHE A 134 5.20 -5.88 -4.56
N TYR A 135 4.84 -5.52 -5.79
CA TYR A 135 3.47 -5.64 -6.28
C TYR A 135 2.96 -7.08 -6.11
N PHE A 136 3.72 -8.07 -6.56
CA PHE A 136 3.36 -9.47 -6.43
C PHE A 136 3.17 -9.89 -4.97
N ILE A 137 4.12 -9.54 -4.09
CA ILE A 137 4.07 -9.90 -2.68
C ILE A 137 2.82 -9.29 -2.02
N PHE A 138 2.56 -7.99 -2.23
CA PHE A 138 1.43 -7.30 -1.62
C PHE A 138 0.08 -7.86 -2.08
N ASP A 139 -0.11 -8.05 -3.39
CA ASP A 139 -1.34 -8.63 -3.92
C ASP A 139 -1.55 -10.07 -3.43
N ARG A 140 -0.47 -10.86 -3.34
CA ARG A 140 -0.54 -12.23 -2.82
C ARG A 140 -0.90 -12.28 -1.34
N ILE A 141 -0.36 -11.38 -0.54
CA ILE A 141 -0.71 -11.26 0.88
C ILE A 141 -2.19 -10.87 1.02
N SER A 142 -2.65 -9.86 0.28
CA SER A 142 -4.05 -9.42 0.27
C SER A 142 -4.99 -10.58 -0.11
N LEU A 143 -4.67 -11.29 -1.20
CA LEU A 143 -5.46 -12.42 -1.69
C LEU A 143 -5.51 -13.58 -0.68
N LYS A 144 -4.37 -13.96 -0.10
CA LYS A 144 -4.30 -15.05 0.90
C LYS A 144 -5.13 -14.71 2.14
N LYS A 145 -5.06 -13.46 2.60
CA LYS A 145 -5.78 -13.02 3.79
C LYS A 145 -7.29 -12.92 3.56
N SER A 146 -7.70 -12.44 2.39
CA SER A 146 -9.11 -12.43 2.00
C SER A 146 -9.69 -13.85 1.90
N TYR A 147 -8.99 -14.75 1.22
CA TYR A 147 -9.43 -16.14 1.07
C TYR A 147 -9.60 -16.84 2.42
N LYS A 148 -8.62 -16.69 3.33
CA LYS A 148 -8.74 -17.23 4.69
C LYS A 148 -9.96 -16.69 5.41
N LYS A 149 -10.14 -15.35 5.41
CA LYS A 149 -11.27 -14.70 6.07
C LYS A 149 -12.62 -15.19 5.52
N ASN A 150 -12.73 -15.33 4.21
CA ASN A 150 -13.98 -15.74 3.57
C ASN A 150 -14.29 -17.21 3.78
N LYS A 151 -13.27 -18.06 3.84
CA LYS A 151 -13.44 -19.47 4.18
C LYS A 151 -13.93 -19.63 5.62
N ASP A 152 -13.30 -18.91 6.56
CA ASP A 152 -13.69 -18.90 7.99
C ASP A 152 -15.12 -18.38 8.24
N LEU A 153 -15.75 -17.71 7.25
CA LEU A 153 -17.14 -17.23 7.32
C LEU A 153 -18.17 -18.20 6.69
N LEU A 154 -17.71 -19.15 5.88
CA LEU A 154 -18.54 -20.15 5.20
C LEU A 154 -18.53 -21.51 5.91
N ASP A 155 -17.48 -21.77 6.71
CA ASP A 155 -17.39 -22.89 7.65
C ASP A 155 -18.16 -22.55 8.96
#